data_AF-A0A0K2U871-F1
#
_entry.id   AF-A0A0K2U871-F1
#
_cell.length_a   1.000
_cell.length_b   1.000
_cell.length_c   1.000
_cell.angle_alpha   90.00
_cell.angle_beta   90.00
_cell.angle_gamma   90.00
#
_symmetry.space_group_name_H-M   'P 1'
#
loop_
_entity.id
_entity.type
_entity.pdbx_description
1 polymer ?
#
loop_
_entity_poly.entity_id
_entity_poly.type
_entity_poly.pdbx_seq_one_letter_code
_entity_poly.pdbx_strand_id
1 'polypeptide(L)'
;MTSSRHPFAKLLSQLLLLWSIGGCACSAALESVQDPCQHPIFCVGGPNSMLDVVNKAQVYNDSKTFVDKPLRFDIDVVLEGFHALMKKTSNDPNREELKSFLDDNFEEVNNELIDWAPPDWNENPEFLSKISDPILIAFGKDLNSRWKSLGRKIKNSVKENEDRHTEIYMEHPFIVPGGRFREMYYWDSYWTILGLLVSNMPDTVKGMLENFVGLVQKYGHIPNGNRIYYINRSQPPLFISMVDIYYKATSDNTFLEENIKVLEEEFQFWLENRSVEVEKDDEKYTLFRYNVNVGTPRPESYLPDLNESYHFGTEADKEEFYRNMRSGAESGWDYSSKWYQPD
;
A
#
# COMPACT_ATOMS: atom_id res chain seq x y z
N MET A 1 -23.78 70.11 -49.73
CA MET A 1 -24.50 71.01 -48.80
C MET A 1 -25.25 70.14 -47.80
N THR A 2 -24.99 70.38 -46.50
CA THR A 2 -25.78 70.04 -45.28
C THR A 2 -26.14 68.55 -45.03
N SER A 3 -25.54 67.87 -44.04
CA SER A 3 -25.92 67.84 -42.59
C SER A 3 -26.86 66.64 -42.30
N SER A 4 -26.78 65.80 -41.25
CA SER A 4 -25.86 65.57 -40.12
C SER A 4 -26.29 64.30 -39.34
N ARG A 5 -25.38 63.76 -38.51
CA ARG A 5 -25.55 63.04 -37.21
C ARG A 5 -26.02 61.55 -37.14
N HIS A 6 -25.05 60.74 -36.71
CA HIS A 6 -25.02 59.49 -35.89
C HIS A 6 -25.88 59.50 -34.57
N PRO A 7 -25.94 58.43 -33.71
CA PRO A 7 -25.41 57.03 -33.77
C PRO A 7 -26.26 55.90 -33.07
N PHE A 8 -25.70 54.67 -33.03
CA PHE A 8 -25.89 53.52 -32.09
C PHE A 8 -27.15 52.63 -32.14
N ALA A 9 -26.97 51.33 -32.47
CA ALA A 9 -27.03 50.19 -31.52
C ALA A 9 -26.90 48.85 -32.26
N LYS A 10 -26.09 47.95 -31.69
CA LYS A 10 -25.78 46.59 -32.15
C LYS A 10 -26.72 45.54 -31.52
N LEU A 11 -26.89 44.46 -32.28
CA LEU A 11 -26.91 43.05 -31.88
C LEU A 11 -28.23 42.28 -31.65
N LEU A 12 -28.17 41.03 -32.12
CA LEU A 12 -28.92 39.81 -31.81
C LEU A 12 -30.12 39.47 -32.70
N SER A 13 -29.81 38.69 -33.74
CA SER A 13 -30.71 37.65 -34.24
C SER A 13 -29.88 36.42 -34.63
N GLN A 14 -30.19 35.26 -34.04
CA GLN A 14 -30.73 34.10 -34.75
C GLN A 14 -30.67 32.83 -33.88
N LEU A 15 -31.85 32.37 -33.50
CA LEU A 15 -32.16 30.96 -33.25
C LEU A 15 -32.05 30.18 -34.56
N LEU A 16 -31.59 28.92 -34.49
CA LEU A 16 -32.36 27.75 -34.95
C LEU A 16 -31.63 26.45 -34.57
N LEU A 17 -32.31 25.65 -33.75
CA LEU A 17 -32.07 24.23 -33.54
C LEU A 17 -32.26 23.46 -34.86
N LEU A 18 -31.54 22.34 -35.02
CA LEU A 18 -32.14 21.04 -35.36
C LEU A 18 -31.20 19.89 -34.96
N TRP A 19 -31.81 18.95 -34.22
CA TRP A 19 -31.43 17.57 -33.87
C TRP A 19 -30.87 16.79 -35.08
N SER A 20 -30.07 15.71 -35.00
CA SER A 20 -29.81 14.67 -34.00
C SER A 20 -28.82 13.67 -34.62
N ILE A 21 -27.81 13.20 -33.89
CA ILE A 21 -27.29 11.82 -34.04
C ILE A 21 -26.92 11.35 -32.63
N GLY A 22 -27.54 10.24 -32.22
CA GLY A 22 -27.22 9.55 -30.99
C GLY A 22 -25.77 9.06 -31.01
N GLY A 23 -25.03 9.47 -30.00
CA GLY A 23 -23.86 8.77 -29.52
C GLY A 23 -24.00 8.77 -28.01
N CYS A 24 -24.23 7.59 -27.43
CA CYS A 24 -24.03 7.39 -26.01
C CYS A 24 -22.52 7.50 -25.76
N ALA A 25 -22.03 8.74 -25.65
CA ALA A 25 -20.72 8.99 -25.12
C ALA A 25 -20.87 8.84 -23.61
N CYS A 26 -20.69 7.60 -23.14
CA CYS A 26 -20.24 7.39 -21.78
C CYS A 26 -18.82 7.99 -21.73
N SER A 27 -18.73 9.31 -21.51
CA SER A 27 -17.48 9.89 -21.06
C SER A 27 -17.26 9.33 -19.67
N ALA A 28 -16.59 8.17 -19.59
CA ALA A 28 -15.75 7.90 -18.45
C ALA A 28 -14.81 9.11 -18.39
N ALA A 29 -15.02 9.98 -17.39
CA ALA A 29 -14.00 10.95 -17.06
C ALA A 29 -12.71 10.14 -16.88
N LEU A 30 -11.67 10.45 -17.67
CA LEU A 30 -10.35 9.92 -17.36
C LEU A 30 -10.01 10.43 -15.96
N GLU A 31 -10.23 9.60 -14.96
CA GLU A 31 -9.74 9.85 -13.61
C GLU A 31 -8.23 10.05 -13.74
N SER A 32 -7.73 11.20 -13.31
CA SER A 32 -6.31 11.49 -13.33
C SER A 32 -5.56 10.39 -12.56
N VAL A 33 -4.58 9.77 -13.22
CA VAL A 33 -3.73 8.74 -12.62
C VAL A 33 -3.08 9.29 -11.34
N GLN A 34 -3.19 8.54 -10.25
CA GLN A 34 -2.57 8.89 -8.97
C GLN A 34 -1.07 8.55 -8.97
N ASP A 35 -0.27 9.36 -8.28
CA ASP A 35 1.15 9.10 -8.08
C ASP A 35 1.36 7.86 -7.19
N PRO A 36 2.35 6.98 -7.48
CA PRO A 36 2.58 5.74 -6.72
C PRO A 36 3.00 5.97 -5.26
N CYS A 37 3.73 7.05 -4.99
CA CYS A 37 3.93 7.78 -3.74
C CYS A 37 4.83 9.00 -4.05
N GLN A 38 5.06 9.93 -3.10
CA GLN A 38 5.83 11.16 -3.35
C GLN A 38 7.36 11.02 -3.19
N HIS A 39 7.88 9.81 -2.90
CA HIS A 39 9.31 9.63 -2.63
C HIS A 39 10.15 9.51 -3.92
N PRO A 40 11.12 10.39 -4.17
CA PRO A 40 11.83 10.48 -5.46
C PRO A 40 12.75 9.29 -5.75
N ILE A 41 13.29 8.65 -4.72
CA ILE A 41 14.14 7.44 -4.87
C ILE A 41 13.30 6.16 -4.99
N PHE A 42 12.33 5.95 -4.09
CA PHE A 42 11.66 4.66 -3.96
C PHE A 42 10.37 4.52 -4.75
N CYS A 43 9.71 5.60 -5.17
CA CYS A 43 8.41 5.53 -5.85
C CYS A 43 8.41 6.04 -7.29
N VAL A 44 9.36 6.92 -7.63
CA VAL A 44 9.41 7.51 -8.97
C VAL A 44 10.25 6.63 -9.89
N GLY A 45 9.58 5.93 -10.80
CA GLY A 45 10.19 5.15 -11.87
C GLY A 45 10.50 5.96 -13.13
N GLY A 46 10.96 5.28 -14.16
CA GLY A 46 11.16 5.85 -15.49
C GLY A 46 12.65 6.08 -15.85
N PRO A 47 12.94 6.46 -17.10
CA PRO A 47 14.31 6.56 -17.59
C PRO A 47 15.20 7.43 -16.69
N ASN A 48 16.35 6.88 -16.31
CA ASN A 48 17.34 7.51 -15.43
C ASN A 48 16.90 7.77 -13.99
N SER A 49 15.71 7.32 -13.57
CA SER A 49 15.37 7.32 -12.15
C SER A 49 16.17 6.23 -11.42
N MET A 50 16.45 6.45 -10.13
CA MET A 50 17.21 5.46 -9.35
C MET A 50 16.47 4.13 -9.28
N LEU A 51 15.14 4.16 -9.09
CA LEU A 51 14.31 2.96 -9.07
C LEU A 51 14.45 2.14 -10.36
N ASP A 52 14.38 2.78 -11.53
CA ASP A 52 14.49 2.10 -12.82
C ASP A 52 15.90 1.54 -13.06
N VAL A 53 16.93 2.36 -12.83
CA VAL A 53 18.33 2.00 -13.10
C VAL A 53 18.78 0.84 -12.20
N VAL A 54 18.48 0.89 -10.91
CA VAL A 54 18.86 -0.17 -9.96
C VAL A 54 18.15 -1.49 -10.29
N ASN A 55 16.86 -1.45 -10.63
CA ASN A 55 16.09 -2.63 -10.96
C ASN A 55 16.54 -3.25 -12.30
N LYS A 56 16.73 -2.46 -13.36
CA LYS A 56 17.20 -2.96 -14.67
C LYS A 56 18.61 -3.54 -14.62
N ALA A 57 19.48 -2.95 -13.81
CA ALA A 57 20.82 -3.49 -13.56
C ALA A 57 20.82 -4.80 -12.76
N GLN A 58 19.67 -5.19 -12.17
CA GLN A 58 19.50 -6.41 -11.37
C GLN A 58 20.62 -6.53 -10.32
N VAL A 59 20.88 -5.43 -9.61
CA VAL A 59 21.84 -5.45 -8.49
C VAL A 59 21.39 -6.48 -7.46
N TYR A 60 20.09 -6.51 -7.18
CA TYR A 60 19.41 -7.51 -6.36
C TYR A 60 18.46 -8.37 -7.20
N ASN A 61 18.26 -9.63 -6.78
CA ASN A 61 17.37 -10.56 -7.47
C ASN A 61 15.87 -10.26 -7.24
N ASP A 62 15.56 -9.45 -6.22
CA ASP A 62 14.20 -9.11 -5.81
C ASP A 62 14.10 -7.59 -5.66
N SER A 63 13.20 -6.97 -6.42
CA SER A 63 12.96 -5.53 -6.44
C SER A 63 12.67 -4.96 -5.05
N LYS A 64 12.01 -5.74 -4.17
CA LYS A 64 11.71 -5.30 -2.80
C LYS A 64 12.98 -5.06 -1.98
N THR A 65 14.07 -5.76 -2.28
CA THR A 65 15.36 -5.56 -1.58
C THR A 65 15.83 -4.11 -1.66
N PHE A 66 15.71 -3.47 -2.82
CA PHE A 66 16.17 -2.09 -2.97
C PHE A 66 15.27 -1.10 -2.21
N VAL A 67 13.95 -1.22 -2.35
CA VAL A 67 13.00 -0.29 -1.72
C VAL A 67 12.86 -0.51 -0.21
N ASP A 68 13.36 -1.62 0.34
CA ASP A 68 13.43 -1.89 1.78
C ASP A 68 14.75 -1.41 2.43
N LYS A 69 15.70 -0.86 1.67
CA LYS A 69 16.96 -0.37 2.24
C LYS A 69 16.82 1.10 2.67
N PRO A 70 17.00 1.42 3.96
CA PRO A 70 17.03 2.81 4.41
C PRO A 70 18.15 3.61 3.79
N LEU A 71 17.98 4.93 3.68
CA LEU A 71 19.06 5.83 3.30
C LEU A 71 20.00 6.09 4.50
N ARG A 72 21.31 6.10 4.26
CA ARG A 72 22.32 6.53 5.26
C ARG A 72 22.36 8.04 5.43
N PHE A 73 22.00 8.77 4.38
CA PHE A 73 22.06 10.23 4.29
C PHE A 73 20.72 10.80 3.85
N ASP A 74 20.57 12.12 3.94
CA ASP A 74 19.37 12.82 3.44
C ASP A 74 19.16 12.57 1.95
N ILE A 75 17.89 12.58 1.52
CA ILE A 75 17.48 12.30 0.14
C ILE A 75 18.31 13.09 -0.87
N ASP A 76 18.51 14.38 -0.63
CA ASP A 76 19.23 15.28 -1.55
C ASP A 76 20.70 14.86 -1.72
N VAL A 77 21.37 14.44 -0.64
CA VAL A 77 22.77 13.98 -0.69
C VAL A 77 22.89 12.70 -1.52
N VAL A 78 21.96 11.75 -1.31
CA VAL A 78 21.94 10.50 -2.06
C VAL A 78 21.64 10.74 -3.55
N LEU A 79 20.67 11.62 -3.86
CA LEU A 79 20.34 11.99 -5.24
C LEU A 79 21.49 12.73 -5.94
N GLU A 80 22.18 13.64 -5.26
CA GLU A 80 23.37 14.32 -5.80
C GLU A 80 24.47 13.32 -6.15
N GLY A 81 24.75 12.36 -5.25
CA GLY A 81 25.72 11.29 -5.49
C GLY A 81 25.32 10.41 -6.69
N PHE A 82 24.03 10.07 -6.80
CA PHE A 82 23.51 9.30 -7.93
C PHE A 82 23.63 10.05 -9.25
N HIS A 83 23.26 11.34 -9.29
CA HIS A 83 23.42 12.17 -10.48
C HIS A 83 24.89 12.29 -10.90
N ALA A 84 25.82 12.38 -9.94
CA ALA A 84 27.25 12.37 -10.24
C ALA A 84 27.70 11.03 -10.86
N LEU A 85 27.20 9.90 -10.35
CA LEU A 85 27.44 8.57 -10.93
C LEU A 85 26.92 8.47 -12.36
N MET A 86 25.65 8.85 -12.58
CA MET A 86 25.00 8.83 -13.89
C MET A 86 25.77 9.73 -14.88
N LYS A 87 26.18 10.92 -14.48
CA LYS A 87 27.00 11.82 -15.31
C LYS A 87 28.35 11.21 -15.68
N LYS A 88 29.04 10.58 -14.71
CA LYS A 88 30.35 9.93 -14.93
C LYS A 88 30.27 8.77 -15.93
N THR A 89 29.15 8.06 -15.92
CA THR A 89 28.93 6.84 -16.71
C THR A 89 28.10 7.09 -17.97
N SER A 90 27.82 8.35 -18.31
CA SER A 90 26.96 8.72 -19.45
C SER A 90 25.58 8.06 -19.40
N ASN A 91 24.99 7.99 -18.21
CA ASN A 91 23.72 7.34 -17.86
C ASN A 91 23.69 5.81 -18.02
N ASP A 92 24.86 5.15 -18.08
CA ASP A 92 24.97 3.70 -18.22
C ASP A 92 25.97 3.11 -17.20
N PRO A 93 25.72 3.25 -15.88
CA PRO A 93 26.60 2.68 -14.87
C PRO A 93 26.48 1.15 -14.86
N ASN A 94 27.61 0.46 -14.74
CA ASN A 94 27.59 -0.99 -14.66
C ASN A 94 27.13 -1.48 -13.27
N ARG A 95 26.86 -2.78 -13.15
CA ARG A 95 26.35 -3.39 -11.91
C ARG A 95 27.26 -3.20 -10.71
N GLU A 96 28.59 -3.22 -10.88
CA GLU A 96 29.54 -3.03 -9.78
C GLU A 96 29.58 -1.58 -9.32
N GLU A 97 29.55 -0.62 -10.24
CA GLU A 97 29.48 0.82 -9.92
C GLU A 97 28.20 1.17 -9.17
N LEU A 98 27.05 0.65 -9.62
CA LEU A 98 25.78 0.82 -8.92
C LEU A 98 25.80 0.14 -7.56
N LYS A 99 26.34 -1.08 -7.46
CA LYS A 99 26.43 -1.78 -6.17
C LYS A 99 27.28 -0.99 -5.17
N SER A 100 28.45 -0.49 -5.58
CA SER A 100 29.30 0.34 -4.71
C SER A 100 28.55 1.58 -4.22
N PHE A 101 27.87 2.28 -5.14
CA PHE A 101 27.07 3.44 -4.77
C PHE A 101 25.98 3.09 -3.74
N LEU A 102 25.28 1.97 -3.94
CA LEU A 102 24.23 1.52 -3.01
C LEU A 102 24.80 1.13 -1.65
N ASP A 103 25.92 0.40 -1.61
CA ASP A 103 26.57 -0.01 -0.35
C ASP A 103 27.01 1.22 0.48
N ASP A 104 27.47 2.28 -0.19
CA ASP A 104 27.95 3.51 0.44
C ASP A 104 26.82 4.43 0.93
N ASN A 105 25.63 4.36 0.32
CA ASN A 105 24.53 5.32 0.56
C ASN A 105 23.30 4.71 1.24
N PHE A 106 23.20 3.37 1.31
CA PHE A 106 22.04 2.67 1.86
C PHE A 106 22.44 1.74 3.00
N GLU A 107 21.56 1.60 3.97
CA GLU A 107 21.70 0.67 5.07
C GLU A 107 21.24 -0.75 4.70
N GLU A 108 21.49 -1.71 5.58
CA GLU A 108 20.96 -3.06 5.41
C GLU A 108 19.45 -3.12 5.58
N VAL A 109 18.82 -4.01 4.81
CA VAL A 109 17.39 -4.30 4.97
C VAL A 109 17.12 -4.68 6.43
N ASN A 110 16.00 -4.22 6.98
CA ASN A 110 15.58 -4.39 8.38
C ASN A 110 16.30 -3.57 9.43
N ASN A 111 17.21 -2.67 9.06
CA ASN A 111 17.81 -1.83 10.07
C ASN A 111 16.78 -0.89 10.75
N GLU A 112 15.57 -0.77 10.21
CA GLU A 112 14.42 -0.07 10.80
C GLU A 112 13.79 -0.77 12.01
N LEU A 113 13.97 -2.10 12.12
CA LEU A 113 13.24 -2.95 13.06
C LEU A 113 14.15 -3.47 14.16
N ILE A 114 13.56 -3.69 15.34
CA ILE A 114 14.15 -4.48 16.42
C ILE A 114 13.22 -5.65 16.76
N ASP A 115 13.82 -6.77 17.14
CA ASP A 115 13.07 -7.90 17.66
C ASP A 115 12.35 -7.49 18.95
N TRP A 116 11.09 -7.91 19.07
CA TRP A 116 10.26 -7.62 20.22
C TRP A 116 9.56 -8.89 20.69
N ALA A 117 9.74 -9.21 21.97
CA ALA A 117 9.00 -10.28 22.61
C ALA A 117 7.73 -9.68 23.26
N PRO A 118 6.53 -10.18 22.91
CA PRO A 118 5.30 -9.69 23.51
C PRO A 118 5.28 -9.87 25.04
N PRO A 119 4.97 -8.83 25.84
CA PRO A 119 5.04 -8.88 27.30
C PRO A 119 3.92 -9.72 27.92
N ASP A 120 2.78 -9.83 27.24
CA ASP A 120 1.63 -10.66 27.62
C ASP A 120 1.75 -12.10 27.11
N TRP A 121 2.87 -12.47 26.47
CA TRP A 121 3.12 -13.84 26.06
C TRP A 121 3.24 -14.78 27.27
N ASN A 122 2.52 -15.89 27.23
CA ASN A 122 2.58 -16.95 28.23
C ASN A 122 3.06 -18.24 27.57
N GLU A 123 3.98 -18.98 28.22
CA GLU A 123 4.46 -20.28 27.72
C GLU A 123 3.36 -21.35 27.70
N ASN A 124 2.43 -21.29 28.65
CA ASN A 124 1.34 -22.25 28.79
C ASN A 124 -0.03 -21.52 28.72
N PRO A 125 -0.42 -21.00 27.55
CA PRO A 125 -1.71 -20.34 27.37
C PRO A 125 -2.86 -21.32 27.58
N GLU A 126 -4.03 -20.79 27.96
CA GLU A 126 -5.18 -21.61 28.37
C GLU A 126 -5.61 -22.62 27.31
N PHE A 127 -5.50 -22.29 26.02
CA PHE A 127 -5.91 -23.19 24.94
C PHE A 127 -5.18 -24.53 24.97
N LEU A 128 -3.93 -24.58 25.44
CA LEU A 128 -3.17 -25.83 25.54
C LEU A 128 -3.78 -26.80 26.56
N SER A 129 -4.38 -26.28 27.62
CA SER A 129 -5.03 -27.11 28.65
C SER A 129 -6.28 -27.83 28.14
N LYS A 130 -6.84 -27.38 27.02
CA LYS A 130 -8.04 -27.94 26.38
C LYS A 130 -7.70 -29.07 25.38
N ILE A 131 -6.42 -29.33 25.14
CA ILE A 131 -5.93 -30.34 24.22
C ILE A 131 -5.46 -31.55 25.03
N SER A 132 -5.90 -32.76 24.66
CA SER A 132 -5.49 -34.00 25.34
C SER A 132 -4.36 -34.75 24.62
N ASP A 133 -4.23 -34.59 23.31
CA ASP A 133 -3.21 -35.28 22.51
C ASP A 133 -1.81 -34.66 22.73
N PRO A 134 -0.81 -35.42 23.22
CA PRO A 134 0.53 -34.89 23.49
C PRO A 134 1.24 -34.31 22.26
N ILE A 135 1.00 -34.84 21.06
CA ILE A 135 1.58 -34.35 19.80
C ILE A 135 0.98 -32.99 19.47
N LEU A 136 -0.34 -32.84 19.62
CA LEU A 136 -1.02 -31.57 19.37
C LEU A 136 -0.67 -30.51 20.42
N ILE A 137 -0.44 -30.89 21.68
CA ILE A 137 0.10 -29.98 22.70
C ILE A 137 1.49 -29.48 22.29
N ALA A 138 2.38 -30.38 21.86
CA ALA A 138 3.71 -30.00 21.41
C ALA A 138 3.66 -29.05 20.20
N PHE A 139 2.79 -29.32 19.23
CA PHE A 139 2.55 -28.43 18.10
C PHE A 139 2.01 -27.05 18.53
N GLY A 140 1.02 -27.02 19.43
CA GLY A 140 0.49 -25.76 19.97
C GLY A 140 1.54 -24.94 20.72
N LYS A 141 2.47 -25.60 21.44
CA LYS A 141 3.61 -24.94 22.07
C LYS A 141 4.58 -24.34 21.04
N ASP A 142 4.87 -25.06 19.95
CA ASP A 142 5.68 -24.52 18.84
C ASP A 142 5.01 -23.28 18.25
N LEU A 143 3.72 -23.36 17.91
CA LEU A 143 2.96 -22.23 17.38
C LEU A 143 2.99 -21.02 18.32
N ASN A 144 2.69 -21.22 19.60
CA ASN A 144 2.71 -20.15 20.60
C ASN A 144 4.11 -19.52 20.74
N SER A 145 5.18 -20.31 20.62
CA SER A 145 6.55 -19.80 20.70
C SER A 145 6.90 -18.85 19.54
N ARG A 146 6.23 -18.97 18.39
CA ARG A 146 6.49 -18.14 17.20
C ARG A 146 6.15 -16.68 17.41
N TRP A 147 5.19 -16.35 18.28
CA TRP A 147 4.86 -14.96 18.61
C TRP A 147 6.09 -14.15 19.06
N LYS A 148 7.00 -14.77 19.82
CA LYS A 148 8.27 -14.13 20.22
C LYS A 148 9.24 -13.91 19.07
N SER A 149 9.20 -14.77 18.06
CA SER A 149 10.09 -14.70 16.89
C SER A 149 9.58 -13.75 15.81
N LEU A 150 8.28 -13.51 15.77
CA LEU A 150 7.59 -12.68 14.78
C LEU A 150 7.30 -11.26 15.27
N GLY A 151 7.42 -11.00 16.57
CA GLY A 151 7.25 -9.67 17.12
C GLY A 151 8.34 -8.69 16.69
N ARG A 152 7.93 -7.52 16.20
CA ARG A 152 8.80 -6.44 15.76
C ARG A 152 8.37 -5.11 16.38
N LYS A 153 9.34 -4.24 16.60
CA LYS A 153 9.12 -2.83 16.94
C LYS A 153 9.95 -1.95 16.00
N ILE A 154 9.38 -0.85 15.54
CA ILE A 154 10.09 0.13 14.71
C ILE A 154 10.97 1.00 15.62
N LYS A 155 12.21 1.25 15.22
CA LYS A 155 13.13 2.13 15.95
C LYS A 155 12.63 3.58 15.93
N ASN A 156 12.83 4.31 17.03
CA ASN A 156 12.52 5.74 17.09
C ASN A 156 13.27 6.58 16.04
N SER A 157 14.45 6.12 15.59
CA SER A 157 15.21 6.78 14.53
C SER A 157 14.43 6.89 13.22
N VAL A 158 13.48 5.97 12.96
CA VAL A 158 12.58 6.03 11.80
C VAL A 158 11.62 7.21 11.92
N LYS A 159 11.09 7.48 13.12
CA LYS A 159 10.25 8.66 13.40
C LYS A 159 11.01 9.97 13.24
N GLU A 160 12.28 9.97 13.63
CA GLU A 160 13.15 11.16 13.57
C GLU A 160 13.60 11.49 12.14
N ASN A 161 13.61 10.49 11.24
CA ASN A 161 14.12 10.61 9.87
C ASN A 161 13.18 9.93 8.86
N GLU A 162 11.86 10.18 8.95
CA GLU A 162 10.84 9.45 8.16
C GLU A 162 11.11 9.45 6.65
N ASP A 163 11.73 10.50 6.13
CA ASP A 163 12.08 10.68 4.71
C ASP A 163 13.22 9.76 4.24
N ARG A 164 13.97 9.15 5.14
CA ARG A 164 15.04 8.18 4.80
C ARG A 164 14.55 6.73 4.71
N HIS A 165 13.27 6.51 5.00
CA HIS A 165 12.70 5.20 5.17
C HIS A 165 11.50 4.99 4.25
N THR A 166 11.33 3.74 3.80
CA THR A 166 10.03 3.34 3.27
C THR A 166 9.12 2.81 4.37
N GLU A 167 9.66 2.33 5.50
CA GLU A 167 8.86 1.91 6.67
C GLU A 167 8.13 3.11 7.27
N ILE A 168 6.81 3.02 7.38
CA ILE A 168 5.99 4.02 8.04
C ILE A 168 6.08 3.76 9.54
N TYR A 169 6.57 4.74 10.30
CA TYR A 169 6.67 4.63 11.75
C TYR A 169 5.30 4.41 12.39
N MET A 170 5.26 3.47 13.34
CA MET A 170 4.11 3.18 14.19
C MET A 170 4.60 3.03 15.63
N GLU A 171 3.81 3.51 16.59
CA GLU A 171 4.24 3.61 17.99
C GLU A 171 4.28 2.26 18.70
N HIS A 172 3.33 1.37 18.38
CA HIS A 172 3.18 0.09 19.04
C HIS A 172 3.91 -1.02 18.29
N PRO A 173 4.49 -2.01 19.00
CA PRO A 173 4.99 -3.22 18.37
C PRO A 173 3.88 -4.01 17.67
N PHE A 174 4.27 -4.87 16.73
CA PHE A 174 3.34 -5.69 15.96
C PHE A 174 3.93 -7.06 15.62
N ILE A 175 3.08 -7.97 15.15
CA ILE A 175 3.47 -9.28 14.66
C ILE A 175 3.51 -9.26 13.13
N VAL A 176 4.60 -9.74 12.54
CA VAL A 176 4.76 -9.86 11.07
C VAL A 176 4.39 -11.24 10.56
N PRO A 177 4.03 -11.41 9.26
CA PRO A 177 3.79 -12.73 8.68
C PRO A 177 5.05 -13.62 8.68
N GLY A 178 6.23 -13.01 8.45
CA GLY A 178 7.53 -13.67 8.54
C GLY A 178 8.32 -13.73 7.23
N GLY A 179 9.62 -14.02 7.35
CA GLY A 179 10.53 -14.17 6.22
C GLY A 179 10.81 -12.86 5.47
N ARG A 180 10.32 -12.76 4.23
CA ARG A 180 10.42 -11.57 3.37
C ARG A 180 9.46 -10.45 3.82
N PHE A 181 8.37 -10.81 4.49
CA PHE A 181 7.33 -9.89 4.94
C PHE A 181 7.65 -9.40 6.34
N ARG A 182 8.08 -8.14 6.44
CA ARG A 182 8.73 -7.59 7.64
C ARG A 182 8.04 -6.32 8.15
N GLU A 183 7.19 -5.75 7.31
CA GLU A 183 6.14 -4.81 7.63
C GLU A 183 4.88 -5.53 8.19
N MET A 184 4.04 -4.78 8.87
CA MET A 184 2.69 -5.17 9.26
C MET A 184 1.79 -5.18 8.03
N TYR A 185 1.13 -6.31 7.77
CA TYR A 185 0.15 -6.46 6.69
C TYR A 185 -1.27 -6.39 7.24
N TYR A 186 -2.16 -5.75 6.50
CA TYR A 186 -3.51 -5.45 6.97
C TYR A 186 -4.33 -6.73 7.20
N TRP A 187 -4.69 -7.48 6.16
CA TRP A 187 -5.62 -8.62 6.33
C TRP A 187 -4.97 -9.82 7.06
N ASP A 188 -3.65 -10.02 6.94
CA ASP A 188 -2.89 -11.04 7.68
C ASP A 188 -3.02 -10.83 9.20
N SER A 189 -3.11 -9.57 9.62
CA SER A 189 -3.26 -9.22 11.03
C SER A 189 -4.58 -9.71 11.61
N TYR A 190 -5.64 -9.91 10.83
CA TYR A 190 -6.90 -10.45 11.34
C TYR A 190 -6.72 -11.88 11.87
N TRP A 191 -6.08 -12.73 11.07
CA TRP A 191 -5.79 -14.11 11.44
C TRP A 191 -4.78 -14.18 12.59
N THR A 192 -3.81 -13.28 12.59
CA THR A 192 -2.84 -13.14 13.67
C THR A 192 -3.52 -12.74 14.98
N ILE A 193 -4.42 -11.76 14.97
CA ILE A 193 -5.19 -11.31 16.13
C ILE A 193 -6.05 -12.45 16.69
N LEU A 194 -6.71 -13.25 15.84
CA LEU A 194 -7.43 -14.44 16.30
C LEU A 194 -6.51 -15.39 17.08
N GLY A 195 -5.31 -15.66 16.56
CA GLY A 195 -4.31 -16.50 17.23
C GLY A 195 -3.79 -15.91 18.54
N LEU A 196 -3.54 -14.59 18.57
CA LEU A 196 -3.10 -13.87 19.78
C LEU A 196 -4.16 -13.90 20.88
N LEU A 197 -5.44 -13.67 20.54
CA LEU A 197 -6.54 -13.74 21.50
C LEU A 197 -6.70 -15.15 22.09
N VAL A 198 -6.60 -16.20 21.26
CA VAL A 198 -6.58 -17.60 21.75
C VAL A 198 -5.37 -17.89 22.63
N SER A 199 -4.25 -17.19 22.39
CA SER A 199 -3.04 -17.26 23.20
C SER A 199 -3.10 -16.39 24.47
N ASN A 200 -4.25 -15.75 24.75
CA ASN A 200 -4.47 -14.83 25.86
C ASN A 200 -3.53 -13.61 25.85
N MET A 201 -3.37 -13.00 24.67
CA MET A 201 -2.49 -11.84 24.45
C MET A 201 -3.28 -10.58 23.99
N PRO A 202 -4.22 -10.07 24.81
CA PRO A 202 -5.06 -8.93 24.42
C PRO A 202 -4.30 -7.59 24.35
N ASP A 203 -3.22 -7.42 25.12
CA ASP A 203 -2.46 -6.16 25.14
C ASP A 203 -1.67 -5.99 23.83
N THR A 204 -1.10 -7.08 23.32
CA THR A 204 -0.48 -7.10 21.99
C THR A 204 -1.48 -6.78 20.88
N VAL A 205 -2.70 -7.35 20.97
CA VAL A 205 -3.77 -7.06 20.01
C VAL A 205 -4.16 -5.60 20.06
N LYS A 206 -4.33 -5.02 21.26
CA LYS A 206 -4.66 -3.61 21.42
C LYS A 206 -3.63 -2.71 20.72
N GLY A 207 -2.34 -2.94 20.94
CA GLY A 207 -1.28 -2.16 20.29
C GLY A 207 -1.31 -2.28 18.76
N MET A 208 -1.58 -3.47 18.21
CA MET A 208 -1.76 -3.65 16.78
C MET A 208 -2.97 -2.87 16.23
N LEU A 209 -4.08 -2.80 16.97
CA LEU A 209 -5.25 -2.01 16.58
C LEU A 209 -4.99 -0.51 16.68
N GLU A 210 -4.25 -0.05 17.70
CA GLU A 210 -3.83 1.35 17.85
C GLU A 210 -2.94 1.79 16.67
N ASN A 211 -2.08 0.90 16.16
CA ASN A 211 -1.34 1.16 14.92
C ASN A 211 -2.27 1.33 13.71
N PHE A 212 -3.29 0.48 13.55
CA PHE A 212 -4.26 0.61 12.47
C PHE A 212 -5.09 1.90 12.58
N VAL A 213 -5.48 2.29 13.79
CA VAL A 213 -6.10 3.61 14.06
C VAL A 213 -5.21 4.73 13.52
N GLY A 214 -3.92 4.71 13.86
CA GLY A 214 -2.96 5.72 13.40
C GLY A 214 -2.80 5.75 11.88
N LEU A 215 -2.84 4.60 11.21
CA LEU A 215 -2.77 4.52 9.74
C LEU A 215 -4.01 5.13 9.08
N VAL A 216 -5.21 4.83 9.58
CA VAL A 216 -6.45 5.44 9.07
C VAL A 216 -6.43 6.95 9.30
N GLN A 217 -6.04 7.41 10.49
CA GLN A 217 -5.94 8.85 10.76
C GLN A 217 -4.94 9.57 9.83
N LYS A 218 -3.84 8.91 9.44
CA LYS A 218 -2.80 9.49 8.58
C LYS A 218 -3.16 9.43 7.09
N TYR A 219 -3.80 8.35 6.62
CA TYR A 219 -3.98 8.07 5.19
C TYR A 219 -5.46 7.92 4.75
N GLY A 220 -6.40 8.05 5.67
CA GLY A 220 -7.85 7.83 5.45
C GLY A 220 -8.25 6.37 5.30
N HIS A 221 -7.29 5.43 5.28
CA HIS A 221 -7.51 4.00 5.18
C HIS A 221 -6.29 3.24 5.72
N ILE A 222 -6.40 1.92 5.87
CA ILE A 222 -5.27 1.07 6.19
C ILE A 222 -4.58 0.66 4.88
N PRO A 223 -3.30 1.03 4.65
CA PRO A 223 -2.55 0.55 3.49
C PRO A 223 -2.32 -0.96 3.54
N ASN A 224 -2.01 -1.58 2.39
CA ASN A 224 -1.69 -3.01 2.28
C ASN A 224 -0.70 -3.50 3.36
N GLY A 225 0.34 -2.71 3.58
CA GLY A 225 1.18 -2.78 4.76
C GLY A 225 1.81 -1.42 5.07
N ASN A 226 2.52 -1.28 6.19
CA ASN A 226 3.05 0.01 6.64
C ASN A 226 4.33 0.45 5.90
N ARG A 227 4.32 0.45 4.56
CA ARG A 227 5.40 0.98 3.72
C ARG A 227 4.87 2.07 2.78
N ILE A 228 5.66 3.10 2.49
CA ILE A 228 5.20 4.26 1.69
C ILE A 228 4.75 3.89 0.26
N TYR A 229 5.30 2.83 -0.32
CA TYR A 229 4.89 2.35 -1.66
C TYR A 229 3.58 1.52 -1.64
N TYR A 230 2.97 1.35 -0.45
CA TYR A 230 1.66 0.74 -0.26
C TYR A 230 0.53 1.76 -0.04
N ILE A 231 0.81 3.03 0.22
CA ILE A 231 -0.20 4.03 0.67
C ILE A 231 -1.35 4.30 -0.29
N ASN A 232 -1.25 3.90 -1.56
CA ASN A 232 -2.31 4.08 -2.55
C ASN A 232 -3.23 2.87 -2.68
N ARG A 233 -2.99 1.81 -1.90
CA ARG A 233 -3.82 0.60 -1.92
C ARG A 233 -4.01 0.03 -0.53
N SER A 234 -5.17 -0.53 -0.29
CA SER A 234 -5.48 -1.23 0.95
C SER A 234 -5.21 -2.74 0.81
N GLN A 235 -5.98 -3.52 1.56
CA GLN A 235 -6.12 -4.97 1.51
C GLN A 235 -7.58 -5.31 1.89
N PRO A 236 -8.01 -6.59 1.90
CA PRO A 236 -9.37 -6.95 2.32
C PRO A 236 -9.76 -6.32 3.67
N PRO A 237 -10.85 -5.52 3.74
CA PRO A 237 -11.12 -4.66 4.88
C PRO A 237 -11.68 -5.44 6.06
N LEU A 238 -10.81 -5.71 7.03
CA LEU A 238 -11.12 -6.50 8.21
C LEU A 238 -11.02 -5.71 9.51
N PHE A 239 -10.73 -4.40 9.49
CA PHE A 239 -10.48 -3.62 10.70
C PHE A 239 -11.65 -3.62 11.69
N ILE A 240 -12.87 -3.34 11.22
CA ILE A 240 -14.07 -3.42 12.07
C ILE A 240 -14.23 -4.83 12.66
N SER A 241 -13.93 -5.87 11.87
CA SER A 241 -13.98 -7.25 12.35
C SER A 241 -12.89 -7.54 13.39
N MET A 242 -11.69 -6.99 13.24
CA MET A 242 -10.62 -7.09 14.23
C MET A 242 -10.99 -6.41 15.56
N VAL A 243 -11.61 -5.22 15.49
CA VAL A 243 -12.08 -4.51 16.69
C VAL A 243 -13.24 -5.26 17.34
N ASP A 244 -14.18 -5.81 16.57
CA ASP A 244 -15.28 -6.62 17.11
C ASP A 244 -14.79 -7.87 17.87
N ILE A 245 -13.84 -8.63 17.31
CA ILE A 245 -13.29 -9.81 18.00
C ILE A 245 -12.46 -9.42 19.24
N TYR A 246 -11.73 -8.30 19.19
CA TYR A 246 -11.02 -7.77 20.36
C TYR A 246 -12.01 -7.36 21.45
N TYR A 247 -13.04 -6.59 21.10
CA TYR A 247 -14.07 -6.14 22.03
C TYR A 247 -14.79 -7.32 22.68
N LYS A 248 -15.17 -8.36 21.91
CA LYS A 248 -15.78 -9.58 22.46
C LYS A 248 -14.87 -10.31 23.45
N ALA A 249 -13.56 -10.23 23.27
CA ALA A 249 -12.59 -10.87 24.15
C ALA A 249 -12.30 -10.05 25.43
N THR A 250 -12.36 -8.72 25.37
CA THR A 250 -11.88 -7.83 26.45
C THR A 250 -12.95 -6.98 27.11
N SER A 251 -14.09 -6.74 26.44
CA SER A 251 -15.09 -5.74 26.82
C SER A 251 -14.52 -4.33 27.02
N ASP A 252 -13.45 -3.97 26.29
CA ASP A 252 -12.81 -2.66 26.33
C ASP A 252 -13.69 -1.58 25.65
N ASN A 253 -14.71 -1.11 26.37
CA ASN A 253 -15.63 -0.06 25.92
C ASN A 253 -14.88 1.25 25.62
N THR A 254 -13.85 1.56 26.39
CA THR A 254 -13.07 2.80 26.22
C THR A 254 -12.40 2.82 24.84
N PHE A 255 -11.72 1.74 24.46
CA PHE A 255 -11.11 1.64 23.13
C PHE A 255 -12.14 1.81 22.01
N LEU A 256 -13.33 1.20 22.14
CA LEU A 256 -14.38 1.33 21.13
C LEU A 256 -14.92 2.76 21.05
N GLU A 257 -15.25 3.39 22.18
CA GLU A 257 -15.77 4.76 22.24
C GLU A 257 -14.78 5.79 21.65
N GLU A 258 -13.49 5.62 21.92
CA GLU A 258 -12.44 6.50 21.42
C GLU A 258 -12.22 6.38 19.90
N ASN A 259 -12.43 5.18 19.34
CA ASN A 259 -11.99 4.86 17.97
C ASN A 259 -13.14 4.60 16.97
N ILE A 260 -14.41 4.56 17.40
CA ILE A 260 -15.54 4.24 16.51
C ILE A 260 -15.62 5.14 15.26
N LYS A 261 -15.24 6.42 15.39
CA LYS A 261 -15.19 7.36 14.27
C LYS A 261 -14.11 7.01 13.25
N VAL A 262 -12.96 6.53 13.72
CA VAL A 262 -11.86 6.08 12.85
C VAL A 262 -12.26 4.82 12.08
N LEU A 263 -13.05 3.93 12.71
CA LEU A 263 -13.62 2.77 12.01
C LEU A 263 -14.59 3.19 10.90
N GLU A 264 -15.41 4.21 11.16
CA GLU A 264 -16.29 4.81 10.16
C GLU A 264 -15.50 5.49 9.04
N GLU A 265 -14.42 6.21 9.35
CA GLU A 265 -13.54 6.85 8.36
C GLU A 265 -12.99 5.83 7.34
N GLU A 266 -12.48 4.69 7.79
CA GLU A 266 -12.03 3.64 6.86
C GLU A 266 -13.20 3.10 6.01
N PHE A 267 -14.38 2.89 6.61
CA PHE A 267 -15.55 2.44 5.85
C PHE A 267 -15.98 3.47 4.78
N GLN A 268 -15.89 4.77 5.09
CA GLN A 268 -16.14 5.83 4.10
C GLN A 268 -15.11 5.81 2.97
N PHE A 269 -13.85 5.51 3.24
CA PHE A 269 -12.87 5.33 2.16
C PHE A 269 -13.32 4.27 1.15
N TRP A 270 -13.84 3.11 1.61
CA TRP A 270 -14.35 2.07 0.70
C TRP A 270 -15.57 2.55 -0.09
N LEU A 271 -16.49 3.27 0.57
CA LEU A 271 -17.68 3.81 -0.09
C LEU A 271 -17.32 4.82 -1.18
N GLU A 272 -16.39 5.72 -0.90
CA GLU A 272 -16.02 6.81 -1.82
C GLU A 272 -15.08 6.34 -2.93
N ASN A 273 -14.13 5.45 -2.63
CA ASN A 273 -13.00 5.17 -3.52
C ASN A 273 -13.06 3.77 -4.16
N ARG A 274 -13.92 2.87 -3.67
CA ARG A 274 -13.98 1.47 -4.12
C ARG A 274 -15.40 1.00 -4.47
N SER A 275 -16.42 1.84 -4.29
CA SER A 275 -17.76 1.52 -4.73
C SER A 275 -17.92 1.65 -6.25
N VAL A 276 -18.87 0.89 -6.79
CA VAL A 276 -19.26 0.91 -8.20
C VAL A 276 -20.76 0.66 -8.30
N GLU A 277 -21.45 1.43 -9.15
CA GLU A 277 -22.84 1.14 -9.49
C GLU A 277 -22.89 0.05 -10.56
N VAL A 278 -23.66 -1.01 -10.30
CA VAL A 278 -23.92 -2.11 -11.22
C VAL A 278 -25.40 -2.15 -11.51
N GLU A 279 -25.76 -2.10 -12.79
CA GLU A 279 -27.14 -2.18 -13.24
C GLU A 279 -27.50 -3.61 -13.63
N LYS A 280 -28.62 -4.12 -13.12
CA LYS A 280 -29.16 -5.42 -13.46
C LYS A 280 -30.69 -5.39 -13.37
N ASP A 281 -31.36 -5.85 -14.41
CA ASP A 281 -32.83 -5.93 -14.46
C ASP A 281 -33.51 -4.57 -14.16
N ASP A 282 -32.99 -3.48 -14.75
CA ASP A 282 -33.40 -2.08 -14.53
C ASP A 282 -33.23 -1.57 -13.08
N GLU A 283 -32.56 -2.32 -12.20
CA GLU A 283 -32.20 -1.91 -10.84
C GLU A 283 -30.71 -1.59 -10.72
N LYS A 284 -30.40 -0.56 -9.93
CA LYS A 284 -29.02 -0.14 -9.62
C LYS A 284 -28.59 -0.65 -8.25
N TYR A 285 -27.43 -1.27 -8.20
CA TYR A 285 -26.81 -1.81 -6.99
C TYR A 285 -25.46 -1.15 -6.76
N THR A 286 -25.20 -0.68 -5.55
CA THR A 286 -23.86 -0.27 -5.13
C THR A 286 -23.10 -1.49 -4.63
N LEU A 287 -22.04 -1.86 -5.34
CA LEU A 287 -21.10 -2.93 -4.96
C LEU A 287 -19.71 -2.35 -4.74
N PHE A 288 -18.78 -3.16 -4.26
CA PHE A 288 -17.38 -2.78 -4.07
C PHE A 288 -16.48 -3.59 -4.98
N ARG A 289 -15.39 -2.97 -5.46
CA ARG A 289 -14.31 -3.62 -6.19
C ARG A 289 -12.97 -3.12 -5.71
N TYR A 290 -11.95 -3.97 -5.73
CA TYR A 290 -10.57 -3.52 -5.61
C TYR A 290 -10.22 -2.71 -6.87
N ASN A 291 -9.73 -1.48 -6.67
CA ASN A 291 -9.56 -0.53 -7.76
C ASN A 291 -8.52 0.53 -7.37
N VAL A 292 -7.27 0.27 -7.75
CA VAL A 292 -6.14 1.15 -7.48
C VAL A 292 -5.79 1.94 -8.72
N ASN A 293 -5.93 3.27 -8.66
CA ASN A 293 -5.71 4.15 -9.81
C ASN A 293 -4.26 4.66 -9.92
N VAL A 294 -3.29 3.74 -9.95
CA VAL A 294 -1.86 4.07 -10.15
C VAL A 294 -1.33 3.36 -11.38
N GLY A 295 -0.99 4.13 -12.41
CA GLY A 295 -0.57 3.66 -13.74
C GLY A 295 0.94 3.45 -13.89
N THR A 296 1.64 3.09 -12.83
CA THR A 296 3.10 2.85 -12.85
C THR A 296 3.46 1.52 -12.17
N PRO A 297 4.59 0.89 -12.55
CA PRO A 297 5.05 -0.35 -11.93
C PRO A 297 5.09 -0.25 -10.41
N ARG A 298 4.79 -1.35 -9.71
CA ARG A 298 4.91 -1.43 -8.25
C ARG A 298 6.38 -1.35 -7.84
N PRO A 299 6.81 -0.44 -6.96
CA PRO A 299 8.22 -0.35 -6.56
C PRO A 299 8.82 -1.66 -6.04
N GLU A 300 8.06 -2.40 -5.22
CA GLU A 300 8.46 -3.68 -4.65
C GLU A 300 8.44 -4.85 -5.65
N SER A 301 7.95 -4.61 -6.88
CA SER A 301 7.87 -5.59 -7.98
C SER A 301 8.20 -4.91 -9.33
N TYR A 302 9.11 -3.93 -9.30
CA TYR A 302 9.30 -2.99 -10.41
C TYR A 302 9.70 -3.68 -11.71
N LEU A 303 10.78 -4.48 -11.67
CA LEU A 303 11.27 -5.19 -12.85
C LEU A 303 10.27 -6.24 -13.40
N PRO A 304 9.65 -7.11 -12.57
CA PRO A 304 8.58 -7.99 -13.05
C PRO A 304 7.44 -7.25 -13.75
N ASP A 305 6.88 -6.22 -13.11
CA ASP A 305 5.78 -5.43 -13.70
C ASP A 305 6.21 -4.76 -15.01
N LEU A 306 7.42 -4.19 -15.04
CA LEU A 306 7.96 -3.55 -16.25
C LEU A 306 8.15 -4.55 -17.39
N ASN A 307 8.66 -5.76 -17.10
CA ASN A 307 8.89 -6.77 -18.12
C ASN A 307 7.59 -7.26 -18.76
N GLU A 308 6.57 -7.53 -17.93
CA GLU A 308 5.24 -7.93 -18.40
C GLU A 308 4.56 -6.81 -19.21
N SER A 309 4.84 -5.55 -18.87
CA SER A 309 4.30 -4.39 -19.59
C SER A 309 4.71 -4.33 -21.06
N TYR A 310 5.84 -4.96 -21.44
CA TYR A 310 6.31 -4.98 -22.82
C TYR A 310 5.43 -5.82 -23.75
N HIS A 311 4.51 -6.64 -23.20
CA HIS A 311 3.50 -7.34 -23.99
C HIS A 311 2.37 -6.42 -24.47
N PHE A 312 2.26 -5.21 -23.92
CA PHE A 312 1.22 -4.24 -24.24
C PHE A 312 1.72 -3.18 -25.23
N GLY A 313 0.92 -2.91 -26.26
CA GLY A 313 1.32 -2.11 -27.42
C GLY A 313 1.27 -0.59 -27.20
N THR A 314 0.40 -0.12 -26.31
CA THR A 314 0.21 1.32 -26.03
C THR A 314 0.52 1.66 -24.58
N GLU A 315 0.88 2.92 -24.30
CA GLU A 315 1.09 3.37 -22.92
C GLU A 315 -0.20 3.29 -22.09
N ALA A 316 -1.37 3.53 -22.69
CA ALA A 316 -2.65 3.38 -22.01
C ALA A 316 -2.90 1.94 -21.55
N ASP A 317 -2.58 0.96 -22.40
CA ASP A 317 -2.71 -0.46 -22.05
C ASP A 317 -1.73 -0.87 -20.94
N LYS A 318 -0.51 -0.32 -20.94
CA LYS A 318 0.47 -0.53 -19.87
C LYS A 318 -0.01 0.07 -18.55
N GLU A 319 -0.53 1.30 -18.57
CA GLU A 319 -1.10 1.94 -17.39
C GLU A 319 -2.27 1.12 -16.82
N GLU A 320 -3.15 0.61 -17.69
CA GLU A 320 -4.23 -0.29 -17.27
C GLU A 320 -3.71 -1.58 -16.67
N PHE A 321 -2.71 -2.20 -17.28
CA PHE A 321 -2.01 -3.36 -16.73
C PHE A 321 -1.49 -3.06 -15.32
N TYR A 322 -0.77 -1.94 -15.11
CA TYR A 322 -0.26 -1.58 -13.79
C TYR A 322 -1.36 -1.35 -12.74
N ARG A 323 -2.47 -0.69 -13.12
CA ARG A 323 -3.65 -0.54 -12.25
C ARG A 323 -4.24 -1.89 -11.85
N ASN A 324 -4.35 -2.82 -12.80
CA ASN A 324 -4.86 -4.17 -12.55
C ASN A 324 -3.91 -4.97 -11.64
N MET A 325 -2.60 -4.87 -11.84
CA MET A 325 -1.60 -5.53 -11.00
C MET A 325 -1.66 -5.05 -9.55
N ARG A 326 -1.85 -3.74 -9.34
CA ARG A 326 -2.02 -3.16 -8.00
C ARG A 326 -3.36 -3.50 -7.36
N SER A 327 -4.44 -3.52 -8.14
CA SER A 327 -5.77 -3.94 -7.66
C SER A 327 -5.79 -5.43 -7.30
N GLY A 328 -5.05 -6.26 -8.04
CA GLY A 328 -4.80 -7.66 -7.68
C GLY A 328 -4.10 -7.79 -6.33
N ALA A 329 -3.07 -6.98 -6.07
CA ALA A 329 -2.39 -6.94 -4.77
C ALA A 329 -3.28 -6.39 -3.64
N GLU A 330 -4.15 -5.40 -3.92
CA GLU A 330 -5.17 -4.91 -2.97
C GLU A 330 -6.18 -6.00 -2.60
N SER A 331 -6.42 -6.97 -3.48
CA SER A 331 -7.31 -8.09 -3.18
C SER A 331 -6.73 -9.12 -2.20
N GLY A 332 -5.41 -9.10 -1.97
CA GLY A 332 -4.67 -10.14 -1.25
C GLY A 332 -4.49 -11.45 -2.05
N TRP A 333 -4.90 -11.49 -3.32
CA TRP A 333 -4.83 -12.64 -4.21
C TRP A 333 -3.99 -12.33 -5.46
N ASP A 334 -2.76 -11.88 -5.25
CA ASP A 334 -1.73 -11.58 -6.24
C ASP A 334 -0.81 -12.81 -6.49
N TYR A 335 -1.00 -13.62 -7.54
CA TYR A 335 -2.03 -13.56 -8.58
C TYR A 335 -2.81 -14.87 -8.70
N SER A 336 -4.02 -14.76 -9.27
CA SER A 336 -4.97 -15.86 -9.38
C SER A 336 -5.68 -15.82 -10.73
N SER A 337 -5.95 -17.00 -11.32
CA SER A 337 -6.72 -17.15 -12.56
C SER A 337 -8.12 -16.50 -12.48
N LYS A 338 -8.63 -16.23 -11.27
CA LYS A 338 -9.85 -15.46 -11.03
C LYS A 338 -9.87 -14.10 -11.73
N TRP A 339 -8.70 -13.47 -11.89
CA TRP A 339 -8.56 -12.11 -12.42
C TRP A 339 -8.26 -12.06 -13.92
N TYR A 340 -8.01 -13.21 -14.54
CA TYR A 340 -7.65 -13.28 -15.96
C TYR A 340 -8.89 -13.62 -16.78
N GLN A 341 -9.01 -12.99 -17.94
CA GLN A 341 -9.97 -13.45 -18.94
C GLN A 341 -9.44 -14.75 -19.56
N PRO A 342 -10.29 -15.78 -19.77
CA PRO A 342 -9.91 -16.92 -20.59
C PRO A 342 -9.60 -16.45 -22.02
N ASP A 343 -8.58 -17.04 -22.64
CA ASP A 343 -8.24 -16.84 -24.05
C ASP A 343 -9.38 -17.24 -25.01
#